data_AF-A0A8S3DS94-F1
#
_entry.id   AF-A0A8S3DS94-F1
#
_cell.length_a   1.000
_cell.length_b   1.000
_cell.length_c   1.000
_cell.angle_alpha   90.00
_cell.angle_beta   90.00
_cell.angle_gamma   90.00
#
_symmetry.space_group_name_H-M   'P 1'
#
loop_
_entity.id
_entity.type
_entity.pdbx_description
1 polymer ?
#
loop_
_entity_poly.entity_id
_entity_poly.type
_entity_poly.pdbx_seq_one_letter_code
_entity_poly.pdbx_strand_id
1 'polypeptide(L)'
;MLTETDILLTDFTDLLSSQPQQTLLSPEDLQRVETISCFYQNRIELAARNGLPWDPSMHAQTFLDVLNSHSVSVMRLLSFFKQIPEFNQLNVDDKVTLIKYNLLTVLGINSALSYNIETQQLIESDSDLPSNVQYFRVLHGYNISMQTTKIFGAFLNIAKRDRKIIELTVIILILTKGFSVISDHDEPLLNDIMSAHRVQNDYTELLWKYMETTHGYKQAVDLFSELIRHVISWQVVYEQMRNNILRTLSPEDIGELVPIMKSTLRIS
;
A
#
# COMPACT_ATOMS: atom_id res chain seq x y z
N MET A 1 -33.77 27.10 -45.87
CA MET A 1 -33.14 27.96 -44.86
C MET A 1 -32.63 27.06 -43.76
N LEU A 2 -31.38 26.62 -43.90
CA LEU A 2 -30.64 25.94 -42.84
C LEU A 2 -29.92 27.06 -42.07
N THR A 3 -30.11 27.11 -40.76
CA THR A 3 -29.60 28.15 -39.87
C THR A 3 -28.09 27.95 -39.64
N GLU A 4 -27.33 29.05 -39.74
CA GLU A 4 -25.87 29.17 -39.55
C GLU A 4 -25.30 28.64 -38.22
N THR A 5 -26.14 28.09 -37.35
CA THR A 5 -25.79 27.61 -36.01
C THR A 5 -25.39 26.13 -35.97
N ASP A 6 -25.75 25.34 -36.98
CA ASP A 6 -25.43 23.90 -37.02
C ASP A 6 -24.04 23.59 -37.61
N ILE A 7 -23.41 24.55 -38.31
CA ILE A 7 -22.10 24.36 -38.95
C ILE A 7 -20.95 24.57 -37.94
N LEU A 8 -21.18 25.35 -36.88
CA LEU A 8 -20.14 25.67 -35.88
C LEU A 8 -20.00 24.63 -34.76
N LEU A 9 -20.96 23.72 -34.58
CA LEU A 9 -20.91 22.70 -33.52
C LEU A 9 -20.26 21.39 -33.98
N THR A 10 -20.32 21.07 -35.27
CA THR A 10 -19.66 19.88 -35.85
C THR A 10 -18.15 20.04 -35.96
N ASP A 11 -17.65 21.26 -36.20
CA ASP A 11 -16.20 21.51 -36.36
C ASP A 11 -15.39 21.39 -35.06
N PHE A 12 -16.01 21.62 -33.89
CA PHE A 12 -15.32 21.49 -32.60
C PHE A 12 -15.24 20.04 -32.09
N THR A 13 -16.17 19.18 -32.47
CA THR A 13 -16.14 17.75 -32.12
C THR A 13 -15.10 16.97 -32.92
N ASP A 14 -14.82 17.40 -34.16
CA ASP A 14 -13.81 16.76 -35.02
C ASP A 14 -12.37 17.24 -34.75
N LEU A 15 -12.20 18.41 -34.13
CA LEU A 15 -10.91 18.93 -33.69
C LEU A 15 -10.39 18.29 -32.38
N LEU A 16 -11.26 17.69 -31.58
CA LEU A 16 -10.89 17.00 -30.33
C LEU A 16 -10.70 15.48 -30.50
N SER A 17 -11.08 14.91 -31.63
CA SER A 17 -11.06 13.47 -31.89
C SER A 17 -9.82 12.99 -32.64
N SER A 18 -8.88 13.88 -32.96
CA SER A 18 -7.75 13.58 -33.86
C SER A 18 -6.40 14.12 -33.40
N GLN A 19 -6.19 14.32 -32.10
CA GLN A 19 -4.82 14.34 -31.57
C GLN A 19 -4.37 12.90 -31.35
N PRO A 20 -3.25 12.45 -31.96
CA PRO A 20 -2.66 11.18 -31.57
C PRO A 20 -2.40 11.27 -30.07
N GLN A 21 -2.95 10.33 -29.29
CA GLN A 21 -2.64 10.19 -27.87
C GLN A 21 -1.12 10.04 -27.76
N GLN A 22 -0.43 11.15 -27.50
CA GLN A 22 0.99 11.12 -27.19
C GLN A 22 1.10 10.37 -25.87
N THR A 23 1.61 9.16 -25.96
CA THR A 23 1.93 8.31 -24.82
C THR A 23 2.80 9.13 -23.85
N LEU A 24 2.29 9.42 -22.65
CA LEU A 24 3.06 10.16 -21.65
C LEU A 24 4.20 9.32 -21.06
N LEU A 25 4.05 8.00 -21.10
CA LEU A 25 5.11 7.06 -20.72
C LEU A 25 6.18 6.98 -21.80
N SER A 26 7.43 7.19 -21.40
CA SER A 26 8.56 6.74 -22.19
C SER A 26 8.69 5.20 -22.15
N PRO A 27 9.42 4.57 -23.09
CA PRO A 27 9.74 3.15 -23.00
C PRO A 27 10.46 2.77 -21.69
N GLU A 28 11.29 3.67 -21.17
CA GLU A 28 11.99 3.50 -19.89
C GLU A 28 11.02 3.50 -18.71
N ASP A 29 10.02 4.37 -18.71
CA ASP A 29 8.98 4.41 -17.67
C ASP A 29 8.19 3.09 -17.64
N LEU A 30 7.79 2.58 -18.81
CA LEU A 30 7.08 1.31 -18.89
C LEU A 30 7.96 0.15 -18.37
N GLN A 31 9.23 0.10 -18.78
CA GLN A 31 10.17 -0.90 -18.27
C GLN A 31 10.34 -0.80 -16.75
N ARG A 32 10.36 0.42 -16.20
CA ARG A 32 10.44 0.66 -14.75
C ARG A 32 9.21 0.12 -14.03
N VAL A 33 8.00 0.36 -14.54
CA VAL A 33 6.75 -0.21 -13.98
C VAL A 33 6.78 -1.74 -14.02
N GLU A 34 7.18 -2.35 -15.14
CA GLU A 34 7.26 -3.82 -15.24
C GLU A 34 8.28 -4.41 -14.27
N THR A 35 9.42 -3.72 -14.10
CA THR A 35 10.47 -4.13 -13.17
C THR A 35 10.01 -4.05 -11.71
N ILE A 36 9.28 -2.99 -11.35
CA ILE A 36 8.65 -2.87 -10.03
C ILE A 36 7.65 -4.01 -9.79
N SER A 37 6.82 -4.32 -10.79
CA SER A 37 5.85 -5.42 -10.68
C SER A 37 6.56 -6.77 -10.51
N CYS A 38 7.65 -7.00 -11.23
CA CYS A 38 8.48 -8.19 -11.08
C CYS A 38 9.08 -8.28 -9.66
N PHE A 39 9.65 -7.20 -9.12
CA PHE A 39 10.15 -7.16 -7.75
C PHE A 39 9.06 -7.46 -6.73
N TYR A 40 7.86 -6.91 -6.94
CA TYR A 40 6.73 -7.11 -6.05
C TYR A 40 6.26 -8.57 -6.05
N GLN A 41 6.20 -9.22 -7.20
CA GLN A 41 5.82 -10.63 -7.32
C GLN A 41 6.86 -11.55 -6.67
N ASN A 42 8.15 -11.24 -6.83
CA ASN A 42 9.26 -12.04 -6.29
C ASN A 42 9.51 -11.83 -4.78
N ARG A 43 8.78 -10.91 -4.13
CA ARG A 43 9.03 -10.50 -2.74
C ARG A 43 8.98 -11.66 -1.73
N ILE A 44 8.11 -12.65 -1.98
CA ILE A 44 7.94 -13.82 -1.11
C ILE A 44 9.20 -14.69 -1.15
N GLU A 45 9.67 -15.03 -2.35
CA GLU A 45 10.90 -15.81 -2.55
C GLU A 45 12.14 -15.08 -2.03
N LEU A 46 12.24 -13.78 -2.29
CA LEU A 46 13.36 -12.96 -1.81
C LEU A 46 13.44 -12.96 -0.29
N ALA A 47 12.29 -12.84 0.38
CA ALA A 47 12.25 -12.85 1.83
C ALA A 47 12.60 -14.23 2.41
N ALA A 48 12.17 -15.32 1.77
CA ALA A 48 12.57 -16.68 2.14
C ALA A 48 14.09 -16.90 2.05
N ARG A 49 14.73 -16.41 0.97
CA ARG A 49 16.20 -16.47 0.81
C ARG A 49 16.96 -15.68 1.88
N ASN A 50 16.37 -14.62 2.41
CA ASN A 50 16.94 -13.79 3.47
C ASN A 50 16.77 -14.40 4.89
N GLY A 51 16.40 -15.68 4.98
CA GLY A 51 16.31 -16.39 6.23
C GLY A 51 15.09 -16.01 7.07
N LEU A 52 13.97 -15.67 6.42
CA LEU A 52 12.68 -15.48 7.09
C LEU A 52 12.42 -16.66 8.05
N PRO A 53 12.39 -16.43 9.38
CA PRO A 53 12.08 -17.48 10.32
C PRO A 53 10.58 -17.66 10.27
N TRP A 54 10.10 -18.64 9.53
CA TRP A 54 8.71 -19.01 9.55
C TRP A 54 8.59 -20.50 9.85
N ASP A 55 7.92 -20.80 10.95
CA ASP A 55 7.49 -22.15 11.28
C ASP A 55 6.01 -22.31 10.89
N PRO A 56 5.70 -23.08 9.82
CA PRO A 56 4.34 -23.41 9.41
C PRO A 56 3.47 -24.02 10.51
N SER A 57 4.09 -24.59 11.55
CA SER A 57 3.39 -25.32 12.60
C SER A 57 2.83 -24.42 13.71
N MET A 58 3.20 -23.13 13.75
CA MET A 58 2.62 -22.16 14.67
C MET A 58 1.16 -21.87 14.28
N HIS A 59 0.23 -22.59 14.92
CA HIS A 59 -1.17 -22.22 14.92
C HIS A 59 -1.31 -21.00 15.82
N ALA A 60 -1.77 -19.86 15.28
CA ALA A 60 -2.05 -18.70 16.10
C ALA A 60 -3.21 -19.01 17.06
N GLN A 61 -2.91 -19.16 18.35
CA GLN A 61 -3.90 -19.45 19.39
C GLN A 61 -4.23 -18.22 20.23
N THR A 62 -3.30 -17.27 20.29
CA THR A 62 -3.42 -16.04 21.05
C THR A 62 -3.45 -14.81 20.13
N PHE A 63 -3.89 -13.67 20.68
CA PHE A 63 -3.79 -12.38 20.01
C PHE A 63 -2.34 -12.04 19.65
N LEU A 64 -1.40 -12.34 20.57
CA LEU A 64 0.03 -12.12 20.36
C LEU A 64 0.57 -12.94 19.18
N ASP A 65 0.16 -14.21 19.05
CA ASP A 65 0.57 -15.05 17.92
C ASP A 65 0.09 -14.46 16.58
N VAL A 66 -1.16 -13.99 16.53
CA VAL A 66 -1.71 -13.34 15.33
C VAL A 66 -0.90 -12.09 15.00
N LEU A 67 -0.59 -11.26 16.00
CA LEU A 67 0.18 -10.04 15.80
C LEU A 67 1.62 -10.33 15.33
N ASN A 68 2.28 -11.32 15.93
CA ASN A 68 3.62 -11.75 15.54
C ASN A 68 3.62 -12.41 14.15
N SER A 69 2.54 -13.06 13.73
CA SER A 69 2.44 -13.64 12.38
C SER A 69 2.55 -12.59 11.26
N HIS A 70 2.11 -11.34 11.52
CA HIS A 70 2.25 -10.24 10.57
C HIS A 70 3.71 -9.87 10.27
N SER A 71 4.66 -10.26 11.11
CA SER A 71 6.09 -10.05 10.85
C SER A 71 6.55 -10.69 9.55
N VAL A 72 5.94 -11.81 9.13
CA VAL A 72 6.26 -12.47 7.86
C VAL A 72 5.88 -11.56 6.69
N SER A 73 4.65 -11.05 6.68
CA SER A 73 4.18 -10.10 5.66
C SER A 73 4.99 -8.81 5.65
N VAL A 74 5.33 -8.29 6.83
CA VAL A 74 6.24 -7.14 6.99
C VAL A 74 7.58 -7.40 6.28
N MET A 75 8.21 -8.54 6.55
CA MET A 75 9.53 -8.87 5.97
C MET A 75 9.48 -9.11 4.46
N ARG A 76 8.38 -9.66 3.95
CA ARG A 76 8.12 -9.78 2.51
C ARG A 76 8.02 -8.41 1.85
N LEU A 77 7.24 -7.51 2.44
CA LEU A 77 7.08 -6.15 1.93
C LEU A 77 8.39 -5.34 2.02
N LEU A 78 9.17 -5.50 3.10
CA LEU A 78 10.52 -4.94 3.19
C LEU A 78 11.48 -5.48 2.14
N SER A 79 11.39 -6.76 1.81
CA SER A 79 12.22 -7.38 0.77
C SER A 79 11.93 -6.78 -0.60
N PHE A 80 10.67 -6.42 -0.86
CA PHE A 80 10.27 -5.65 -2.04
C PHE A 80 10.88 -4.24 -2.03
N PHE A 81 10.70 -3.46 -0.95
CA PHE A 81 11.24 -2.09 -0.90
C PHE A 81 12.76 -2.04 -1.03
N LYS A 82 13.48 -3.06 -0.54
CA LYS A 82 14.93 -3.20 -0.74
C LYS A 82 15.35 -3.42 -2.19
N GLN A 83 14.44 -3.80 -3.09
CA GLN A 83 14.75 -3.87 -4.53
C GLN A 83 14.60 -2.52 -5.23
N ILE A 84 14.01 -1.51 -4.58
CA ILE A 84 13.77 -0.20 -5.17
C ILE A 84 15.06 0.65 -5.09
N PRO A 85 15.75 0.93 -6.21
CA PRO A 85 17.06 1.60 -6.19
C PRO A 85 17.03 2.97 -5.49
N GLU A 86 16.01 3.76 -5.77
CA GLU A 86 15.84 5.13 -5.30
C GLU A 86 15.53 5.15 -3.80
N PHE A 87 14.77 4.17 -3.31
CA PHE A 87 14.59 3.98 -1.88
C PHE A 87 15.92 3.69 -1.19
N ASN A 88 16.77 2.83 -1.80
CA ASN A 88 18.06 2.48 -1.21
C ASN A 88 19.07 3.63 -1.15
N GLN A 89 18.92 4.62 -2.04
CA GLN A 89 19.78 5.82 -2.08
C GLN A 89 19.47 6.83 -0.96
N LEU A 90 18.32 6.71 -0.30
CA LEU A 90 17.99 7.56 0.85
C LEU A 90 18.95 7.34 2.02
N ASN A 91 19.10 8.37 2.84
CA ASN A 91 19.81 8.32 4.11
C ASN A 91 19.29 7.14 4.97
N VAL A 92 20.20 6.45 5.66
CA VAL A 92 19.85 5.24 6.43
C VAL A 92 18.86 5.53 7.56
N ASP A 93 19.04 6.62 8.30
CA ASP A 93 18.15 6.99 9.39
C ASP A 93 16.78 7.42 8.88
N ASP A 94 16.74 8.06 7.70
CA ASP A 94 15.48 8.43 7.04
C ASP A 94 14.72 7.20 6.57
N LYS A 95 15.41 6.20 5.98
CA LYS A 95 14.80 4.90 5.65
C LYS A 95 14.23 4.22 6.88
N VAL A 96 14.99 4.18 7.97
CA VAL A 96 14.54 3.58 9.24
C VAL A 96 13.31 4.30 9.77
N THR A 97 13.30 5.64 9.72
CA THR A 97 12.16 6.46 10.13
C THR A 97 10.94 6.17 9.26
N LEU A 98 11.05 6.29 7.94
CA LEU A 98 9.95 6.01 7.00
C LEU A 98 9.38 4.59 7.19
N ILE A 99 10.25 3.59 7.33
CA ILE A 99 9.84 2.20 7.59
C ILE A 99 9.09 2.11 8.93
N LYS A 100 9.67 2.64 10.00
CA LYS A 100 9.10 2.52 11.36
C LYS A 100 7.71 3.13 11.45
N TYR A 101 7.46 4.24 10.76
CA TYR A 101 6.21 4.97 10.87
C TYR A 101 5.17 4.50 9.84
N ASN A 102 5.56 4.17 8.61
CA ASN A 102 4.60 3.91 7.54
C ASN A 102 4.32 2.43 7.28
N LEU A 103 5.26 1.52 7.60
CA LEU A 103 5.24 0.15 7.09
C LEU A 103 3.98 -0.64 7.45
N LEU A 104 3.50 -0.59 8.69
CA LEU A 104 2.30 -1.35 9.07
C LEU A 104 1.01 -0.78 8.45
N THR A 105 0.93 0.53 8.26
CA THR A 105 -0.18 1.17 7.55
C THR A 105 -0.16 0.76 6.09
N VAL A 106 1.01 0.80 5.44
CA VAL A 106 1.18 0.34 4.05
C VAL A 106 0.91 -1.16 3.93
N LEU A 107 1.30 -1.95 4.93
CA LEU A 107 1.05 -3.39 4.96
C LEU A 107 -0.44 -3.70 4.87
N GLY A 108 -1.31 -2.95 5.55
CA GLY A 108 -2.75 -3.19 5.44
C GLY A 108 -3.32 -2.99 4.04
N ILE A 109 -2.81 -2.01 3.29
CA ILE A 109 -3.18 -1.82 1.87
C ILE A 109 -2.66 -2.98 1.03
N ASN A 110 -1.41 -3.40 1.26
CA ASN A 110 -0.82 -4.58 0.61
C ASN A 110 -1.63 -5.85 0.89
N SER A 111 -2.07 -6.05 2.14
CA SER A 111 -2.88 -7.20 2.56
C SER A 111 -4.23 -7.26 1.84
N ALA A 112 -4.81 -6.14 1.41
CA ALA A 112 -6.04 -6.15 0.63
C ALA A 112 -5.92 -6.96 -0.67
N LEU A 113 -4.72 -7.08 -1.25
CA LEU A 113 -4.45 -7.85 -2.47
C LEU A 113 -4.53 -9.37 -2.26
N SER A 114 -4.43 -9.81 -1.01
CA SER A 114 -4.43 -11.22 -0.60
C SER A 114 -5.67 -11.57 0.21
N TYR A 115 -6.63 -10.65 0.30
CA TYR A 115 -7.86 -10.82 1.05
C TYR A 115 -8.94 -11.49 0.19
N ASN A 116 -9.45 -12.61 0.68
CA ASN A 116 -10.60 -13.27 0.10
C ASN A 116 -11.89 -12.78 0.79
N ILE A 117 -12.74 -12.09 0.04
CA ILE A 117 -14.00 -11.53 0.56
C ILE A 117 -15.01 -12.63 0.95
N GLU A 118 -15.03 -13.75 0.21
CA GLU A 118 -15.99 -14.84 0.41
C GLU A 118 -15.66 -15.63 1.67
N THR A 119 -14.40 -16.00 1.84
CA THR A 119 -13.94 -16.75 3.02
C THR A 119 -13.59 -15.85 4.20
N GLN A 120 -13.47 -14.53 3.99
CA GLN A 120 -13.01 -13.56 4.98
C GLN A 120 -11.67 -13.96 5.59
N GLN A 121 -10.73 -14.35 4.73
CA GLN A 121 -9.39 -14.78 5.11
C GLN A 121 -8.34 -13.99 4.36
N LEU A 122 -7.20 -13.78 5.02
CA LEU A 122 -6.00 -13.22 4.42
C LEU A 122 -4.96 -14.34 4.26
N ILE A 123 -4.55 -14.62 3.02
CA ILE A 123 -3.56 -15.65 2.67
C ILE A 123 -2.65 -15.08 1.57
N GLU A 124 -1.38 -14.79 1.85
CA GLU A 124 -0.45 -14.26 0.84
C GLU A 124 0.28 -15.35 0.04
N SER A 125 0.45 -16.53 0.63
CA SER A 125 1.11 -17.71 0.07
C SER A 125 0.36 -18.97 0.52
N ASP A 126 0.38 -20.04 -0.28
CA ASP A 126 -0.25 -21.33 0.05
C ASP A 126 0.31 -21.97 1.33
N SER A 127 1.52 -21.56 1.71
CA SER A 127 2.14 -21.96 2.96
C SER A 127 1.53 -21.23 4.17
N ASP A 128 1.00 -20.02 4.01
CA ASP A 128 0.64 -19.17 5.14
C ASP A 128 -0.54 -19.71 5.94
N LEU A 129 -0.51 -19.49 7.25
CA LEU A 129 -1.69 -19.70 8.09
C LEU A 129 -2.75 -18.64 7.74
N PRO A 130 -3.99 -19.03 7.41
CA PRO A 130 -5.05 -18.06 7.13
C PRO A 130 -5.32 -17.19 8.35
N SER A 131 -5.16 -15.87 8.21
CA SER A 131 -5.62 -14.96 9.25
C SER A 131 -7.14 -14.87 9.20
N ASN A 132 -7.80 -15.33 10.26
CA ASN A 132 -9.27 -15.38 10.34
C ASN A 132 -9.83 -14.04 10.83
N VAL A 133 -10.73 -13.44 10.04
CA VAL A 133 -11.44 -12.19 10.38
C VAL A 133 -12.23 -12.28 11.70
N GLN A 134 -12.55 -13.46 12.21
CA GLN A 134 -13.18 -13.61 13.52
C GLN A 134 -12.30 -13.07 14.66
N TYR A 135 -10.98 -13.34 14.64
CA TYR A 135 -10.05 -12.76 15.61
C TYR A 135 -9.95 -11.25 15.46
N PHE A 136 -9.89 -10.78 14.21
CA PHE A 136 -9.91 -9.35 13.88
C PHE A 136 -11.16 -8.65 14.45
N ARG A 137 -12.33 -9.30 14.34
CA ARG A 137 -13.60 -8.79 14.84
C ARG A 137 -13.68 -8.77 16.36
N VAL A 138 -13.12 -9.76 17.05
CA VAL A 138 -13.03 -9.76 18.51
C VAL A 138 -12.16 -8.61 18.99
N LEU A 139 -11.02 -8.38 18.34
CA LEU A 139 -10.06 -7.35 18.73
C LEU A 139 -10.54 -5.92 18.44
N HIS A 140 -11.09 -5.69 17.24
CA HIS A 140 -11.40 -4.35 16.77
C HIS A 140 -12.89 -4.01 16.81
N GLY A 141 -13.75 -5.00 17.07
CA GLY A 141 -15.20 -4.85 17.04
C GLY A 141 -15.78 -4.87 15.63
N TYR A 142 -17.11 -4.97 15.58
CA TYR A 142 -17.86 -5.14 14.32
C TYR A 142 -17.71 -3.94 13.36
N ASN A 143 -17.77 -2.72 13.88
CA ASN A 143 -17.73 -1.50 13.05
C ASN A 143 -16.40 -1.37 12.30
N ILE A 144 -15.26 -1.49 12.99
CA ILE A 144 -13.93 -1.41 12.37
C ILE A 144 -13.77 -2.55 11.37
N SER A 145 -14.17 -3.77 11.73
CA SER A 145 -14.11 -4.93 10.82
C SER A 145 -14.85 -4.69 9.50
N MET A 146 -16.08 -4.18 9.58
CA MET A 146 -16.88 -3.88 8.38
C MET A 146 -16.25 -2.78 7.53
N GLN A 147 -15.69 -1.74 8.15
CA GLN A 147 -14.97 -0.68 7.43
C GLN A 147 -13.72 -1.21 6.74
N THR A 148 -12.92 -2.03 7.44
CA THR A 148 -11.74 -2.71 6.87
C THR A 148 -12.13 -3.57 5.68
N THR A 149 -13.14 -4.43 5.78
CA THR A 149 -13.61 -5.26 4.66
C THR A 149 -14.04 -4.40 3.46
N LYS A 150 -14.75 -3.29 3.69
CA LYS A 150 -15.17 -2.37 2.62
C LYS A 150 -13.98 -1.72 1.93
N ILE A 151 -12.99 -1.25 2.69
CA ILE A 151 -11.77 -0.64 2.17
C ILE A 151 -10.94 -1.66 1.40
N PHE A 152 -10.79 -2.88 1.93
CA PHE A 152 -10.08 -3.97 1.26
C PHE A 152 -10.75 -4.35 -0.06
N GLY A 153 -12.08 -4.47 -0.07
CA GLY A 153 -12.82 -4.72 -1.31
C GLY A 153 -12.61 -3.61 -2.35
N ALA A 154 -12.45 -2.37 -1.92
CA ALA A 154 -12.17 -1.27 -2.82
C ALA A 154 -10.76 -1.31 -3.43
N PHE A 155 -9.72 -1.54 -2.61
CA PHE A 155 -8.36 -1.75 -3.14
C PHE A 155 -8.29 -2.97 -4.06
N LEU A 156 -9.00 -4.06 -3.72
CA LEU A 156 -9.09 -5.23 -4.57
C LEU A 156 -9.77 -4.92 -5.91
N ASN A 157 -10.81 -4.07 -5.93
CA ASN A 157 -11.46 -3.65 -7.17
C ASN A 157 -10.52 -2.85 -8.07
N ILE A 158 -9.68 -1.96 -7.50
CA ILE A 158 -8.62 -1.27 -8.26
C ILE A 158 -7.63 -2.30 -8.80
N ALA A 159 -7.13 -3.20 -7.96
CA ALA A 159 -6.14 -4.20 -8.35
C ALA A 159 -6.63 -5.20 -9.40
N LYS A 160 -7.92 -5.55 -9.38
CA LYS A 160 -8.56 -6.37 -10.43
C LYS A 160 -8.56 -5.71 -11.79
N ARG A 161 -8.66 -4.38 -11.83
CA ARG A 161 -8.50 -3.61 -13.08
C ARG A 161 -7.03 -3.56 -13.46
N ASP A 162 -6.19 -3.20 -12.51
CA ASP A 162 -4.75 -3.08 -12.71
C ASP A 162 -3.99 -3.12 -11.38
N ARG A 163 -3.26 -4.21 -11.15
CA ARG A 163 -2.50 -4.42 -9.91
C ARG A 163 -1.33 -3.45 -9.75
N LYS A 164 -0.72 -3.00 -10.86
CA LYS A 164 0.48 -2.14 -10.84
C LYS A 164 0.20 -0.79 -10.17
N ILE A 165 -1.05 -0.34 -10.22
CA ILE A 165 -1.52 0.83 -9.49
C ILE A 165 -1.23 0.69 -7.99
N ILE A 166 -1.62 -0.42 -7.37
CA ILE A 166 -1.41 -0.64 -5.93
C ILE A 166 0.07 -0.84 -5.62
N GLU A 167 0.82 -1.54 -6.48
CA GLU A 167 2.26 -1.78 -6.32
C GLU A 167 3.07 -0.47 -6.32
N LEU A 168 2.75 0.47 -7.23
CA LEU A 168 3.33 1.81 -7.22
C LEU A 168 2.86 2.63 -6.03
N THR A 169 1.57 2.52 -5.67
CA THR A 169 1.00 3.24 -4.52
C THR A 169 1.74 2.90 -3.24
N VAL A 170 1.99 1.63 -2.95
CA VAL A 170 2.68 1.24 -1.70
C VAL A 170 4.12 1.79 -1.63
N ILE A 171 4.80 2.00 -2.77
CA ILE A 171 6.10 2.69 -2.83
C ILE A 171 5.94 4.18 -2.47
N ILE A 172 4.96 4.85 -3.06
CA ILE A 172 4.68 6.27 -2.75
C ILE A 172 4.39 6.43 -1.25
N LEU A 173 3.56 5.54 -0.68
CA LEU A 173 3.14 5.64 0.71
C LEU A 173 4.25 5.33 1.71
N ILE A 174 5.15 4.38 1.43
CA ILE A 174 6.31 4.14 2.33
C ILE A 174 7.22 5.38 2.38
N LEU A 175 7.33 6.13 1.27
CA LEU A 175 8.12 7.37 1.16
C LEU A 175 7.42 8.62 1.72
N THR A 176 6.14 8.53 2.09
CA THR A 176 5.33 9.69 2.48
C THR A 176 5.56 10.04 3.94
N LYS A 177 6.20 11.19 4.20
CA LYS A 177 6.35 11.73 5.56
C LYS A 177 4.97 12.01 6.18
N GLY A 178 4.74 11.61 7.44
CA GLY A 178 3.48 11.86 8.14
C GLY A 178 2.31 10.99 7.69
N PHE A 179 2.54 9.94 6.90
CA PHE A 179 1.46 9.10 6.36
C PHE A 179 0.66 8.38 7.46
N SER A 180 1.32 7.87 8.49
CA SER A 180 0.67 7.05 9.52
C SER A 180 0.20 7.85 10.74
N VAL A 181 0.37 9.17 10.72
CA VAL A 181 0.30 10.00 11.92
C VAL A 181 -0.79 11.04 11.76
N ILE A 182 -1.99 10.75 12.25
CA ILE A 182 -3.08 11.74 12.35
C ILE A 182 -2.78 12.75 13.48
N SER A 183 -1.93 12.38 14.45
CA SER A 183 -1.50 13.23 15.58
C SER A 183 0.03 13.44 15.56
N ASP A 184 0.41 14.55 14.94
CA ASP A 184 1.70 15.02 14.40
C ASP A 184 2.92 15.10 15.36
N HIS A 185 2.99 14.31 16.43
CA HIS A 185 3.94 14.59 17.53
C HIS A 185 5.08 13.57 17.70
N ASP A 186 4.98 12.38 17.10
CA ASP A 186 5.95 11.31 17.37
C ASP A 186 6.91 11.02 16.22
N GLU A 187 6.65 11.47 14.99
CA GLU A 187 7.53 11.19 13.84
C GLU A 187 8.72 12.15 13.79
N PRO A 188 9.97 11.66 13.90
CA PRO A 188 11.15 12.51 13.77
C PRO A 188 11.20 13.22 12.42
N LEU A 189 11.84 14.40 12.39
CA LEU A 189 12.20 15.02 11.12
C LEU A 189 13.19 14.13 10.37
N LEU A 190 13.05 14.08 9.05
CA LEU A 190 14.02 13.41 8.19
C LEU A 190 15.25 14.30 8.06
N ASN A 191 16.43 13.68 8.02
CA ASN A 191 17.70 14.35 7.78
C ASN A 191 17.74 14.98 6.37
N ASP A 192 17.24 14.28 5.36
CA ASP A 192 17.11 14.75 3.99
C ASP A 192 15.67 14.55 3.46
N ILE A 193 14.75 15.35 4.01
CA ILE A 193 13.35 15.37 3.60
C ILE A 193 13.18 15.65 2.10
N MET A 194 14.07 16.44 1.51
CA MET A 194 14.00 16.82 0.10
C MET A 194 14.27 15.63 -0.81
N SER A 195 15.24 14.78 -0.48
CA SER A 195 15.50 13.55 -1.21
C SER A 195 14.29 12.60 -1.15
N ALA A 196 13.72 12.38 0.05
CA ALA A 196 12.51 11.55 0.19
C ALA A 196 11.33 12.08 -0.65
N HIS A 197 11.07 13.39 -0.61
CA HIS A 197 10.00 14.02 -1.39
C HIS A 197 10.22 13.94 -2.90
N ARG A 198 11.48 14.07 -3.37
CA ARG A 198 11.80 13.90 -4.80
C ARG A 198 11.48 12.49 -5.26
N VAL A 199 11.97 11.48 -4.55
CA VAL A 199 11.71 10.08 -4.90
C VAL A 199 10.21 9.77 -4.85
N GLN A 200 9.49 10.27 -3.85
CA GLN A 200 8.03 10.13 -3.75
C GLN A 200 7.32 10.76 -4.97
N ASN A 201 7.71 11.97 -5.37
CA ASN A 201 7.15 12.65 -6.53
C ASN A 201 7.45 11.90 -7.83
N ASP A 202 8.65 11.36 -8.00
CA ASP A 202 9.01 10.58 -9.18
C ASP A 202 8.09 9.38 -9.36
N TYR A 203 7.75 8.66 -8.28
CA TYR A 203 6.80 7.55 -8.34
C TYR A 203 5.35 8.00 -8.51
N THR A 204 4.98 9.16 -7.96
CA THR A 204 3.64 9.74 -8.13
C THR A 204 3.40 10.15 -9.58
N GLU A 205 4.40 10.78 -10.20
CA GLU A 205 4.37 11.12 -11.62
C GLU A 205 4.35 9.86 -12.49
N LEU A 206 5.16 8.85 -12.17
CA LEU A 206 5.15 7.56 -12.86
C LEU A 206 3.77 6.90 -12.79
N LEU A 207 3.13 6.89 -11.62
CA LEU A 207 1.78 6.37 -11.43
C LEU A 207 0.75 7.13 -12.28
N TRP A 208 0.81 8.45 -12.29
CA TRP A 208 -0.09 9.29 -13.08
C TRP A 208 0.07 9.00 -14.58
N LYS A 209 1.30 9.08 -15.11
CA LYS A 209 1.61 8.79 -16.52
C LYS A 209 1.15 7.38 -16.89
N TYR A 210 1.37 6.42 -16.00
CA TYR A 210 0.95 5.03 -16.18
C TYR A 210 -0.56 4.89 -16.30
N MET A 211 -1.31 5.49 -15.37
CA MET A 211 -2.77 5.44 -15.37
C MET A 211 -3.36 6.11 -16.62
N GLU A 212 -2.88 7.31 -16.95
CA GLU A 212 -3.38 8.08 -18.10
C GLU A 212 -3.11 7.37 -19.42
N THR A 213 -1.91 6.82 -19.57
CA THR A 213 -1.53 6.06 -20.78
C THR A 213 -2.34 4.76 -20.92
N THR A 214 -2.55 4.03 -19.82
CA THR A 214 -3.13 2.68 -19.85
C THR A 214 -4.65 2.69 -19.85
N HIS A 215 -5.27 3.64 -19.14
CA HIS A 215 -6.72 3.70 -18.92
C HIS A 215 -7.38 4.93 -19.56
N GLY A 216 -6.58 5.86 -20.11
CA GLY A 216 -7.06 7.12 -20.65
C GLY A 216 -7.32 8.18 -19.56
N TYR A 217 -7.21 9.45 -19.92
CA TYR A 217 -7.26 10.59 -19.00
C TYR A 217 -8.44 10.55 -18.02
N LYS A 218 -9.68 10.39 -18.51
CA LYS A 218 -10.87 10.42 -17.65
C LYS A 218 -10.84 9.30 -16.60
N GLN A 219 -10.53 8.08 -17.02
CA GLN A 219 -10.49 6.93 -16.13
C GLN A 219 -9.30 7.02 -15.16
N ALA A 220 -8.18 7.61 -15.59
CA ALA A 220 -7.04 7.89 -14.72
C ALA A 220 -7.39 8.89 -13.60
N VAL A 221 -8.09 9.99 -13.92
CA VAL A 221 -8.61 10.94 -12.91
C VAL A 221 -9.50 10.22 -11.90
N ASP A 222 -10.44 9.40 -12.37
CA ASP A 222 -11.37 8.66 -11.52
C ASP A 222 -10.62 7.66 -10.62
N LEU A 223 -9.70 6.86 -11.19
CA LEU A 223 -8.90 5.87 -10.46
C LEU A 223 -7.99 6.53 -9.42
N PHE A 224 -7.31 7.62 -9.77
CA PHE A 224 -6.41 8.32 -8.86
C PHE A 224 -7.17 8.98 -7.70
N SER A 225 -8.32 9.59 -7.99
CA SER A 225 -9.21 10.17 -6.97
C SER A 225 -9.79 9.10 -6.05
N GLU A 226 -10.22 7.97 -6.61
CA GLU A 226 -10.71 6.82 -5.85
C GLU A 226 -9.62 6.26 -4.94
N LEU A 227 -8.41 6.07 -5.47
CA LEU A 227 -7.24 5.60 -4.73
C LEU A 227 -6.95 6.48 -3.53
N ILE A 228 -6.83 7.80 -3.70
CA ILE A 228 -6.57 8.74 -2.60
C ILE A 228 -7.65 8.64 -1.53
N ARG A 229 -8.93 8.60 -1.94
CA ARG A 229 -10.05 8.50 -0.99
C ARG A 229 -9.96 7.24 -0.14
N HIS A 230 -9.60 6.10 -0.72
CA HIS A 230 -9.47 4.84 0.01
C HIS A 230 -8.22 4.82 0.89
N VAL A 231 -7.12 5.42 0.45
CA VAL A 231 -5.90 5.61 1.26
C VAL A 231 -6.22 6.43 2.52
N ILE A 232 -6.91 7.56 2.38
CA ILE A 232 -7.33 8.39 3.53
C ILE A 232 -8.25 7.62 4.46
N SER A 233 -9.24 6.91 3.90
CA SER A 233 -10.16 6.07 4.69
C SER A 233 -9.39 5.00 5.47
N TRP A 234 -8.38 4.41 4.85
CA TRP A 234 -7.52 3.41 5.49
C TRP A 234 -6.69 4.00 6.62
N GLN A 235 -6.07 5.17 6.45
CA GLN A 235 -5.31 5.83 7.51
C GLN A 235 -6.15 6.02 8.78
N VAL A 236 -7.39 6.47 8.64
CA VAL A 236 -8.32 6.69 9.77
C VAL A 236 -8.65 5.37 10.47
N VAL A 237 -8.98 4.32 9.71
CA VAL A 237 -9.33 3.02 10.28
C VAL A 237 -8.11 2.35 10.93
N TYR A 238 -6.95 2.43 10.29
CA TYR A 238 -5.71 1.87 10.79
C TYR A 238 -5.28 2.51 12.11
N GLU A 239 -5.40 3.82 12.26
CA GLU A 239 -5.08 4.49 13.53
C GLU A 239 -5.98 3.99 14.68
N GLN A 240 -7.27 3.76 14.41
CA GLN A 240 -8.17 3.14 15.40
C GLN A 240 -7.75 1.70 15.73
N MET A 241 -7.37 0.91 14.71
CA MET A 241 -6.90 -0.46 14.90
C MET A 241 -5.62 -0.50 15.74
N ARG A 242 -4.65 0.37 15.45
CA ARG A 242 -3.40 0.49 16.20
C ARG A 242 -3.67 0.83 17.66
N ASN A 243 -4.56 1.79 17.92
CA ASN A 243 -4.95 2.14 19.29
C ASN A 243 -5.61 0.97 20.04
N ASN A 244 -6.42 0.15 19.36
CA ASN A 244 -6.99 -1.06 19.95
C ASN A 244 -5.93 -2.12 20.27
N ILE A 245 -4.95 -2.33 19.37
CA ILE A 245 -3.80 -3.21 19.62
C ILE A 245 -3.04 -2.77 20.86
N LEU A 246 -2.66 -1.49 20.94
CA LEU A 246 -1.87 -0.95 22.06
C LEU A 246 -2.62 -1.02 23.40
N ARG A 247 -3.95 -0.90 23.40
CA ARG A 247 -4.77 -1.06 24.61
C ARG A 247 -4.94 -2.52 25.05
N THR A 248 -4.76 -3.46 24.14
CA THR A 248 -4.97 -4.90 24.40
C THR A 248 -3.69 -5.56 24.87
N LEU A 249 -2.52 -5.09 24.42
CA LEU A 249 -1.22 -5.65 24.81
C LEU A 249 -0.95 -5.46 26.31
N SER A 250 -0.68 -6.56 27.00
CA SER A 250 -0.13 -6.55 28.36
C SER A 250 1.37 -6.26 28.36
N PRO A 251 1.96 -5.86 29.50
CA PRO A 251 3.42 -5.73 29.62
C PRO A 251 4.18 -7.02 29.27
N GLU A 252 3.62 -8.18 29.61
CA GLU A 252 4.17 -9.49 29.26
C GLU A 252 4.16 -9.70 27.74
N ASP A 253 3.03 -9.41 27.07
CA ASP A 253 2.92 -9.51 25.61
C ASP A 253 3.97 -8.63 24.89
N ILE A 254 4.21 -7.42 25.42
CA ILE A 254 5.22 -6.49 24.87
C ILE A 254 6.63 -7.10 24.92
N GLY A 255 6.94 -7.87 25.96
CA GLY A 255 8.21 -8.59 26.08
C GLY A 255 8.39 -9.71 25.07
N GLU A 256 7.28 -10.30 24.61
CA GLU A 256 7.25 -11.44 23.68
C GLU A 256 6.98 -11.03 22.21
N LEU A 257 6.71 -9.75 21.95
CA LEU A 257 6.59 -9.22 20.58
C LEU A 257 7.90 -9.41 19.81
N VAL A 258 7.79 -9.90 18.57
CA VAL A 258 8.96 -9.97 17.69
C VAL A 258 9.51 -8.57 17.42
N PRO A 259 10.85 -8.38 17.33
CA PRO A 259 11.47 -7.06 17.35
C PRO A 259 10.94 -6.08 16.29
N ILE A 260 10.65 -6.58 15.09
CA ILE A 260 10.13 -5.75 13.99
C ILE A 260 8.71 -5.24 14.27
N MET A 261 7.86 -6.03 14.93
CA MET A 261 6.52 -5.63 15.33
C MET A 261 6.59 -4.62 16.47
N LYS A 262 7.46 -4.84 17.47
CA LYS A 262 7.68 -3.87 18.55
C LYS A 262 8.13 -2.50 17.99
N SER A 263 9.10 -2.51 17.07
CA SER A 263 9.62 -1.30 16.43
C SER A 263 8.54 -0.53 15.66
N THR A 264 7.80 -1.22 14.79
CA THR A 264 6.80 -0.60 13.89
C THR A 264 5.49 -0.23 14.60
N LEU A 265 5.13 -0.91 15.71
CA LEU A 265 4.07 -0.47 16.61
C LEU A 265 4.46 0.74 17.46
N ARG A 266 5.75 1.10 17.45
CA ARG A 266 6.34 2.22 18.22
C ARG A 266 6.27 1.98 19.73
N ILE A 267 6.50 0.75 20.16
CA ILE A 267 6.53 0.36 21.57
C ILE A 267 7.99 0.39 22.05
N SER A 268 8.23 1.06 23.18
CA SER A 268 9.57 1.21 23.79
C SER A 268 9.95 -0.04 24.57
#